data_AF-A0A812G168-F1
#
_entry.id   AF-A0A812G168-F1
#
_cell.length_a   1.000
_cell.length_b   1.000
_cell.length_c   1.000
_cell.angle_alpha   90.00
_cell.angle_beta   90.00
_cell.angle_gamma   90.00
#
_symmetry.space_group_name_H-M   'P 1'
#
loop_
_entity.id
_entity.type
_entity.pdbx_description
1 polymer ?
#
loop_
_entity_poly.entity_id
_entity_poly.type
_entity_poly.pdbx_seq_one_letter_code
_entity_poly.pdbx_strand_id
1 'polypeptide(L)'
;MVPFTGAGKQAAWQLGTVEAIEKATSQTINKDDLAFRNALKLAANESLTLVYDEAHTLFASSDLCSALFKGDTEHRPKLLLFSASGDASVSETLTASTPGEITQKFMWAPPLIYTNELETQLREAGVRLDQKSIEFFIQFCGGHRGIFIAAMHWVQSKQTSGESWDFKETAGFVRNSHGDGRWDCSDAEILGALRESRAVKVNGRYSSVENTPKEFVELLCGGARTIGHDIRRELAINGFVLPRHDSAEELQKLNWTNDNLPYKVANPLLAAYYRFQLQKTCGLELEFCSSKPESCADLLMRALPYLFFSKVVSFEEVTSELGVADGLPHEPHYSQAIISVLTEMGYKAFAPQSSKEGHGKPDLIVNISGETFVMEGAKSGIKQHLKPFNQKLHNYKNAKHKGLYIIGNNNEKMLETVRKTEGDEVQIIGLVPNIAHTAYTVHVKNKGIEHINTFRVDCDLVARRLVLKDDGEPELYSVQSLKSINLSPKAQSSPSAGPAGTTSSSVVWVRELARKDGTVTAKSRQDPEGEEELEPAFQVESPQDHPILKNVDHLKTAIKQKNPVSLKDIDARNIDIYSQEAGAWERVKNASTSLRQNTSELDCYGFLPWQRT
;
A
#
# COMPACT_ATOMS: atom_id res chain seq x y z
N MET A 1 5.07 -32.89 3.47
CA MET A 1 4.91 -31.69 4.31
C MET A 1 5.64 -31.95 5.61
N VAL A 2 6.50 -31.03 6.03
CA VAL A 2 7.23 -31.14 7.30
C VAL A 2 6.34 -30.58 8.42
N PRO A 3 6.05 -31.34 9.47
CA PRO A 3 5.13 -30.90 10.52
C PRO A 3 5.75 -29.75 11.32
N PHE A 4 4.99 -28.67 11.50
CA PHE A 4 5.37 -27.60 12.42
C PHE A 4 5.13 -28.04 13.87
N THR A 5 6.22 -28.27 14.60
CA THR A 5 6.17 -28.73 16.01
C THR A 5 7.23 -28.00 16.85
N GLY A 6 7.11 -28.07 18.18
CA GLY A 6 8.13 -27.57 19.10
C GLY A 6 8.39 -26.06 19.01
N ALA A 7 7.39 -25.27 18.58
CA ALA A 7 7.45 -23.81 18.43
C ALA A 7 8.61 -23.31 17.52
N GLY A 8 8.98 -24.09 16.50
CA GLY A 8 9.97 -23.67 15.51
C GLY A 8 11.43 -23.82 15.97
N LYS A 9 11.70 -24.59 17.03
CA LYS A 9 13.07 -24.89 17.46
C LYS A 9 13.82 -25.74 16.42
N GLN A 10 15.12 -25.46 16.26
CA GLN A 10 15.99 -26.16 15.30
C GLN A 10 15.90 -27.69 15.39
N ALA A 11 16.00 -28.27 16.58
CA ALA A 11 15.95 -29.71 16.77
C ALA A 11 14.60 -30.33 16.34
N ALA A 12 13.49 -29.62 16.59
CA ALA A 12 12.16 -30.06 16.18
C ALA A 12 12.02 -30.03 14.65
N TRP A 13 12.56 -29.00 14.00
CA TRP A 13 12.59 -28.92 12.54
C TRP A 13 13.43 -30.01 11.89
N GLN A 14 14.61 -30.29 12.45
CA GLN A 14 15.47 -31.38 11.97
C GLN A 14 14.77 -32.74 12.11
N LEU A 15 14.20 -33.03 13.28
CA LEU A 15 13.49 -34.28 13.54
C LEU A 15 12.27 -34.43 12.64
N GLY A 16 11.41 -33.41 12.57
CA GLY A 16 10.22 -33.44 11.73
C GLY A 16 10.54 -33.59 10.24
N THR A 17 11.69 -33.06 9.78
CA THR A 17 12.16 -33.26 8.41
C THR A 17 12.53 -34.72 8.17
N VAL A 18 13.30 -35.33 9.07
CA VAL A 18 13.66 -36.76 9.00
C VAL A 18 12.40 -37.62 8.95
N GLU A 19 11.49 -37.45 9.91
CA GLU A 19 10.25 -38.23 10.00
C GLU A 19 9.35 -38.06 8.77
N ALA A 20 9.24 -36.84 8.22
CA ALA A 20 8.46 -36.60 7.02
C ALA A 20 9.04 -37.33 5.79
N ILE A 21 10.36 -37.42 5.68
CA ILE A 21 11.06 -38.10 4.58
C ILE A 21 10.97 -39.62 4.74
N GLU A 22 11.18 -40.15 5.95
CA GLU A 22 11.00 -41.58 6.24
C GLU A 22 9.57 -42.01 5.88
N LYS A 23 8.57 -41.22 6.28
CA LYS A 23 7.16 -41.49 5.96
C LYS A 23 6.88 -41.44 4.45
N ALA A 24 7.47 -40.49 3.73
CA ALA A 24 7.25 -40.34 2.29
C ALA A 24 7.94 -41.42 1.45
N THR A 25 9.11 -41.91 1.89
CA THR A 25 9.94 -42.87 1.15
C THR A 25 9.81 -44.31 1.64
N SER A 26 9.23 -44.52 2.83
CA SER A 26 9.26 -45.81 3.55
C SER A 26 10.68 -46.34 3.84
N GLN A 27 11.68 -45.46 3.82
CA GLN A 27 13.07 -45.80 4.15
C GLN A 27 13.43 -45.26 5.54
N THR A 28 14.08 -46.08 6.35
CA THR A 28 14.55 -45.67 7.68
C THR A 28 15.89 -44.96 7.58
N ILE A 29 16.02 -43.83 8.26
CA ILE A 29 17.26 -43.05 8.35
C ILE A 29 17.86 -43.29 9.73
N ASN A 30 19.16 -43.59 9.77
CA ASN A 30 19.87 -43.73 11.05
C ASN A 30 19.81 -42.41 11.83
N LYS A 31 19.33 -42.48 13.09
CA LYS A 31 19.16 -41.33 13.98
C LYS A 31 20.47 -40.92 14.68
N ASP A 32 21.54 -40.84 13.91
CA ASP A 32 22.85 -40.32 14.34
C ASP A 32 22.94 -38.81 14.11
N ASP A 33 24.09 -38.20 14.41
CA ASP A 33 24.34 -36.77 14.20
C ASP A 33 24.27 -36.35 12.71
N LEU A 34 24.27 -37.32 11.78
CA LEU A 34 24.16 -37.11 10.34
C LEU A 34 22.73 -37.34 9.81
N ALA A 35 21.78 -37.75 10.66
CA ALA A 35 20.41 -38.11 10.29
C ALA A 35 19.77 -37.06 9.38
N PHE A 36 19.84 -35.78 9.78
CA PHE A 36 19.26 -34.68 9.01
C PHE A 36 19.90 -34.53 7.62
N ARG A 37 21.23 -34.61 7.53
CA ARG A 37 21.95 -34.50 6.25
C ARG A 37 21.65 -35.69 5.33
N ASN A 38 21.58 -36.90 5.90
CA ASN A 38 21.22 -38.11 5.17
C ASN A 38 19.78 -38.04 4.65
N ALA A 39 18.87 -37.48 5.45
CA ALA A 39 17.50 -37.22 5.04
C ALA A 39 17.43 -36.28 3.83
N LEU A 40 18.14 -35.15 3.87
CA LEU A 40 18.17 -34.19 2.75
C LEU A 40 18.72 -34.83 1.45
N LYS A 41 19.77 -35.65 1.56
CA LYS A 41 20.31 -36.41 0.41
C LYS A 41 19.29 -37.37 -0.15
N LEU A 42 18.60 -38.13 0.70
CA LEU A 42 17.55 -39.05 0.28
C LEU A 42 16.42 -38.29 -0.42
N ALA A 43 15.97 -37.18 0.16
CA ALA A 43 14.95 -36.34 -0.45
C ALA A 43 15.37 -35.79 -1.82
N ALA A 44 16.64 -35.43 -2.01
CA ALA A 44 17.16 -35.00 -3.30
C ALA A 44 17.19 -36.14 -4.33
N ASN A 45 17.68 -37.33 -3.93
CA ASN A 45 17.75 -38.51 -4.79
C ASN A 45 16.35 -38.95 -5.26
N GLU A 46 15.37 -38.90 -4.36
CA GLU A 46 13.97 -39.24 -4.64
C GLU A 46 13.18 -38.06 -5.26
N SER A 47 13.85 -36.94 -5.58
CA SER A 47 13.25 -35.75 -6.19
C SER A 47 12.05 -35.18 -5.40
N LEU A 48 12.08 -35.31 -4.07
CA LEU A 48 11.02 -34.82 -3.20
C LEU A 48 11.01 -33.28 -3.12
N THR A 49 9.82 -32.73 -2.95
CA THR A 49 9.63 -31.32 -2.55
C THR A 49 9.29 -31.26 -1.07
N LEU A 50 10.18 -30.66 -0.29
CA LEU A 50 9.97 -30.43 1.13
C LEU A 50 9.19 -29.14 1.31
N VAL A 51 7.99 -29.28 1.88
CA VAL A 51 7.09 -28.16 2.17
C VAL A 51 7.20 -27.80 3.65
N TYR A 52 7.66 -26.60 3.95
CA TYR A 52 7.73 -26.04 5.29
C TYR A 52 6.70 -24.92 5.43
N ASP A 53 5.80 -25.06 6.42
CA ASP A 53 4.89 -24.00 6.84
C ASP A 53 5.50 -23.19 7.99
N GLU A 54 5.12 -21.93 8.15
CA GLU A 54 5.72 -20.99 9.12
C GLU A 54 7.27 -20.94 9.08
N ALA A 55 7.79 -20.92 7.86
CA ALA A 55 9.22 -21.02 7.55
C ALA A 55 10.07 -19.88 8.14
N HIS A 56 9.47 -18.73 8.49
CA HIS A 56 10.20 -17.67 9.20
C HIS A 56 10.82 -18.12 10.52
N THR A 57 10.24 -19.13 11.17
CA THR A 57 10.82 -19.71 12.40
C THR A 57 12.13 -20.46 12.15
N LEU A 58 12.35 -20.95 10.92
CA LEU A 58 13.61 -21.60 10.51
C LEU A 58 14.75 -20.58 10.40
N PHE A 59 14.45 -19.35 9.98
CA PHE A 59 15.46 -18.36 9.59
C PHE A 59 16.31 -17.88 10.77
N ALA A 60 15.83 -18.05 11.99
CA ALA A 60 16.60 -17.75 13.20
C ALA A 60 17.75 -18.74 13.44
N SER A 61 17.76 -19.92 12.82
CA SER A 61 18.83 -20.91 12.96
C SER A 61 19.78 -20.87 11.76
N SER A 62 20.98 -20.33 12.00
CA SER A 62 22.05 -20.27 11.00
C SER A 62 22.46 -21.65 10.49
N ASP A 63 22.49 -22.64 11.39
CA ASP A 63 22.94 -24.00 11.08
C ASP A 63 21.93 -24.73 10.21
N LEU A 64 20.65 -24.61 10.56
CA LEU A 64 19.56 -25.18 9.79
C LEU A 64 19.46 -24.52 8.41
N CYS A 65 19.58 -23.20 8.36
CA CYS A 65 19.63 -22.46 7.10
C CYS A 65 20.83 -22.87 6.25
N SER A 66 22.02 -23.05 6.84
CA SER A 66 23.19 -23.47 6.09
C SER A 66 23.03 -24.89 5.53
N ALA A 67 22.46 -25.80 6.31
CA ALA A 67 22.21 -27.17 5.85
C ALA A 67 21.13 -27.25 4.76
N LEU A 68 20.05 -26.46 4.86
CA LEU A 68 18.99 -26.40 3.86
C LEU A 68 19.40 -25.61 2.61
N PHE A 69 20.18 -24.53 2.79
CA PHE A 69 20.38 -23.52 1.76
C PHE A 69 21.79 -23.39 1.17
N LYS A 70 22.82 -23.83 1.88
CA LYS A 70 24.23 -23.69 1.46
C LYS A 70 24.92 -25.03 1.19
N GLY A 71 24.18 -26.13 1.29
CA GLY A 71 24.68 -27.48 1.01
C GLY A 71 25.05 -27.70 -0.47
N ASP A 72 25.74 -28.81 -0.71
CA ASP A 72 26.17 -29.26 -2.05
C ASP A 72 25.00 -29.25 -3.04
N THR A 73 25.14 -28.51 -4.14
CA THR A 73 24.05 -28.22 -5.09
C THR A 73 23.51 -29.47 -5.77
N GLU A 74 24.32 -30.52 -5.91
CA GLU A 74 23.88 -31.79 -6.51
C GLU A 74 22.90 -32.57 -5.62
N HIS A 75 22.87 -32.30 -4.31
CA HIS A 75 22.14 -33.11 -3.32
C HIS A 75 21.08 -32.29 -2.58
N ARG A 76 20.58 -31.22 -3.21
CA ARG A 76 19.65 -30.28 -2.58
C ARG A 76 18.21 -30.59 -3.00
N PRO A 77 17.31 -30.94 -2.06
CA PRO A 77 15.91 -31.15 -2.39
C PRO A 77 15.24 -29.83 -2.79
N LYS A 78 14.13 -29.93 -3.53
CA LYS A 78 13.28 -28.77 -3.80
C LYS A 78 12.61 -28.33 -2.49
N LEU A 79 12.65 -27.04 -2.21
CA LEU A 79 12.07 -26.46 -0.99
C LEU A 79 10.92 -25.54 -1.37
N LEU A 80 9.77 -25.72 -0.73
CA LEU A 80 8.65 -24.79 -0.77
C LEU A 80 8.40 -24.26 0.64
N LEU A 81 8.50 -22.95 0.81
CA LEU A 81 8.47 -22.29 2.11
C LEU A 81 7.26 -21.35 2.18
N PHE A 82 6.32 -21.64 3.07
CA PHE A 82 5.21 -20.75 3.40
C PHE A 82 5.57 -19.96 4.67
N SER A 83 5.27 -18.67 4.69
CA SER A 83 5.52 -17.83 5.85
C SER A 83 4.46 -16.75 5.98
N ALA A 84 3.84 -16.67 7.16
CA ALA A 84 2.84 -15.64 7.47
C ALA A 84 3.38 -14.48 8.34
N SER A 85 4.66 -14.54 8.75
CA SER A 85 5.34 -13.52 9.57
C SER A 85 6.84 -13.48 9.22
N GLY A 86 7.56 -12.49 9.75
CA GLY A 86 9.04 -12.43 9.73
C GLY A 86 9.65 -12.46 11.12
N ASP A 87 8.82 -12.47 12.16
CA ASP A 87 9.27 -12.56 13.54
C ASP A 87 9.29 -14.04 13.92
N ALA A 88 10.48 -14.63 14.01
CA ALA A 88 10.64 -15.92 14.67
C ALA A 88 10.42 -15.72 16.17
N SER A 89 9.52 -16.49 16.77
CA SER A 89 9.11 -16.42 18.19
C SER A 89 10.23 -16.60 19.23
N VAL A 90 11.49 -16.70 18.80
CA VAL A 90 12.62 -17.12 19.63
C VAL A 90 13.16 -15.97 20.50
N SER A 91 12.94 -14.69 20.13
CA SER A 91 13.04 -13.55 21.05
C SER A 91 12.38 -12.31 20.43
N GLU A 92 11.84 -11.41 21.25
CA GLU A 92 11.25 -10.11 20.83
C GLU A 92 12.24 -9.17 20.09
N THR A 93 13.45 -9.64 19.78
CA THR A 93 14.58 -8.83 19.31
C THR A 93 15.26 -9.36 18.04
N LEU A 94 14.92 -10.56 17.55
CA LEU A 94 15.58 -11.17 16.38
C LEU A 94 14.61 -11.28 15.19
N THR A 95 14.54 -10.22 14.39
CA THR A 95 14.01 -10.27 13.03
C THR A 95 15.01 -11.02 12.14
N ALA A 96 14.79 -12.31 11.94
CA ALA A 96 15.65 -13.11 11.07
C ALA A 96 15.33 -12.80 9.60
N SER A 97 16.28 -12.22 8.88
CA SER A 97 16.13 -11.99 7.45
C SER A 97 16.06 -13.33 6.69
N THR A 98 15.05 -13.49 5.82
CA THR A 98 15.02 -14.46 4.72
C THR A 98 16.42 -14.61 4.09
N PRO A 99 16.98 -15.82 4.05
CA PRO A 99 18.28 -16.12 3.45
C PRO A 99 18.41 -15.61 2.00
N GLY A 100 19.60 -15.13 1.63
CA GLY A 100 19.89 -14.56 0.31
C GLY A 100 19.84 -15.59 -0.83
N GLU A 101 20.00 -16.86 -0.49
CA GLU A 101 19.93 -18.02 -1.39
C GLU A 101 18.50 -18.27 -1.91
N ILE A 102 17.48 -17.72 -1.23
CA ILE A 102 16.09 -17.78 -1.68
C ILE A 102 15.90 -16.66 -2.71
N THR A 103 16.02 -17.00 -3.99
CA THR A 103 15.92 -16.05 -5.11
C THR A 103 14.52 -15.92 -5.69
N GLN A 104 13.68 -16.94 -5.52
CA GLN A 104 12.28 -16.93 -5.97
C GLN A 104 11.38 -16.63 -4.78
N LYS A 105 10.86 -15.41 -4.74
CA LYS A 105 9.96 -14.93 -3.68
C LYS A 105 8.64 -14.56 -4.33
N PHE A 106 7.56 -15.12 -3.81
CA PHE A 106 6.21 -14.83 -4.24
C PHE A 106 5.44 -14.28 -3.05
N MET A 107 4.63 -13.28 -3.32
CA MET A 107 3.63 -12.80 -2.39
C MET A 107 2.30 -13.34 -2.85
N TRP A 108 1.60 -14.01 -1.93
CA TRP A 108 0.21 -14.35 -2.15
C TRP A 108 -0.61 -13.10 -1.88
N ALA A 109 -1.22 -12.55 -2.93
CA ALA A 109 -2.14 -11.43 -2.84
C ALA A 109 -3.56 -11.94 -3.21
N PRO A 110 -4.62 -11.29 -2.70
CA PRO A 110 -5.99 -11.55 -3.17
C PRO A 110 -6.05 -11.53 -4.71
N PRO A 111 -6.92 -12.35 -5.35
CA PRO A 111 -8.30 -12.48 -4.87
C PRO A 111 -8.75 -13.92 -4.59
N LEU A 112 -9.42 -14.11 -3.44
CA LEU A 112 -10.45 -15.14 -3.34
C LEU A 112 -11.49 -14.85 -4.43
N ILE A 113 -11.75 -15.83 -5.29
CA ILE A 113 -12.77 -15.75 -6.34
C ILE A 113 -13.93 -16.69 -6.01
N TYR A 114 -15.13 -16.33 -6.46
CA TYR A 114 -16.27 -17.23 -6.37
C TYR A 114 -16.03 -18.47 -7.24
N THR A 115 -16.35 -19.64 -6.68
CA THR A 115 -16.43 -20.90 -7.42
C THR A 115 -17.61 -21.71 -6.89
N ASN A 116 -18.19 -22.58 -7.72
CA ASN A 116 -19.23 -23.51 -7.28
C ASN A 116 -18.74 -24.42 -6.14
N GLU A 117 -17.43 -24.74 -6.13
CA GLU A 117 -16.78 -25.49 -5.08
C GLU A 117 -16.78 -24.74 -3.74
N LEU A 118 -16.51 -23.43 -3.76
CA LEU A 118 -16.59 -22.58 -2.56
C LEU A 118 -18.01 -22.58 -2.00
N GLU A 119 -19.04 -22.47 -2.84
CA GLU A 119 -20.43 -22.54 -2.40
C GLU A 119 -20.76 -23.87 -1.73
N THR A 120 -20.32 -24.99 -2.31
CA THR A 120 -20.48 -26.33 -1.71
C THR A 120 -19.79 -26.40 -0.34
N GLN A 121 -18.54 -25.95 -0.25
CA GLN A 121 -17.77 -25.97 1.00
C GLN A 121 -18.41 -25.12 2.10
N LEU A 122 -18.96 -23.95 1.74
CA LEU A 122 -19.71 -23.11 2.69
C LEU A 122 -20.96 -23.83 3.19
N ARG A 123 -21.71 -24.47 2.29
CA ARG A 123 -22.92 -25.21 2.65
C ARG A 123 -22.62 -26.39 3.57
N GLU A 124 -21.54 -27.12 3.31
CA GLU A 124 -21.04 -28.21 4.16
C GLU A 124 -20.58 -27.69 5.54
N ALA A 125 -20.02 -26.49 5.59
CA ALA A 125 -19.69 -25.79 6.82
C ALA A 125 -20.91 -25.16 7.53
N GLY A 126 -22.12 -25.34 7.01
CA GLY A 126 -23.35 -24.81 7.61
C GLY A 126 -23.64 -23.34 7.30
N VAL A 127 -22.96 -22.74 6.33
CA VAL A 127 -23.20 -21.39 5.82
C VAL A 127 -23.96 -21.46 4.51
N ARG A 128 -25.18 -20.91 4.46
CA ARG A 128 -26.08 -21.04 3.31
C ARG A 128 -26.36 -19.68 2.70
N LEU A 129 -25.64 -19.36 1.63
CA LEU A 129 -25.72 -18.08 0.92
C LEU A 129 -25.96 -18.34 -0.56
N ASP A 130 -26.72 -17.46 -1.22
CA ASP A 130 -26.77 -17.45 -2.68
C ASP A 130 -25.44 -16.94 -3.30
N GLN A 131 -25.24 -17.19 -4.59
CA GLN A 131 -24.02 -16.78 -5.31
C GLN A 131 -23.71 -15.29 -5.12
N LYS A 132 -24.71 -14.41 -5.26
CA LYS A 132 -24.53 -12.96 -5.14
C LYS A 132 -24.09 -12.54 -3.75
N SER A 133 -24.59 -13.19 -2.71
CA SER A 133 -24.18 -12.96 -1.32
C SER A 133 -22.74 -13.39 -1.08
N ILE A 134 -22.31 -14.52 -1.66
CA ILE A 134 -20.92 -14.97 -1.57
C ILE A 134 -20.00 -13.98 -2.29
N GLU A 135 -20.35 -13.57 -3.50
CA GLU A 135 -19.63 -12.54 -4.25
C GLU A 135 -19.55 -11.22 -3.49
N PHE A 136 -20.64 -10.83 -2.82
CA PHE A 136 -20.67 -9.67 -1.94
C PHE A 136 -19.69 -9.79 -0.80
N PHE A 137 -19.69 -10.89 -0.04
CA PHE A 137 -18.76 -11.05 1.07
C PHE A 137 -17.31 -11.13 0.61
N ILE A 138 -17.03 -11.77 -0.53
CA ILE A 138 -15.70 -11.78 -1.13
C ILE A 138 -15.22 -10.34 -1.36
N GLN A 139 -16.04 -9.51 -2.02
CA GLN A 139 -15.66 -8.13 -2.35
C GLN A 139 -15.64 -7.21 -1.12
N PHE A 140 -16.56 -7.40 -0.18
CA PHE A 140 -16.62 -6.70 1.11
C PHE A 140 -15.33 -6.95 1.91
N CYS A 141 -14.82 -8.18 1.88
CA CYS A 141 -13.58 -8.59 2.53
C CYS A 141 -12.31 -8.26 1.70
N GLY A 142 -12.44 -7.49 0.61
CA GLY A 142 -11.31 -7.14 -0.27
C GLY A 142 -10.64 -8.36 -0.94
N GLY A 143 -11.38 -9.47 -1.09
CA GLY A 143 -10.86 -10.74 -1.59
C GLY A 143 -9.95 -11.49 -0.61
N HIS A 144 -9.79 -11.01 0.63
CA HIS A 144 -8.88 -11.61 1.61
C HIS A 144 -9.53 -12.81 2.31
N ARG A 145 -8.99 -14.02 2.08
CA ARG A 145 -9.56 -15.28 2.61
C ARG A 145 -9.72 -15.29 4.13
N GLY A 146 -8.73 -14.79 4.88
CA GLY A 146 -8.81 -14.74 6.35
C GLY A 146 -9.85 -13.77 6.90
N ILE A 147 -10.23 -12.72 6.14
CA ILE A 147 -11.31 -11.79 6.53
C ILE A 147 -12.65 -12.42 6.14
N PHE A 148 -12.70 -13.02 4.95
CA PHE A 148 -13.87 -13.76 4.47
C PHE A 148 -14.29 -14.87 5.44
N ILE A 149 -13.34 -15.68 5.93
CA ILE A 149 -13.66 -16.74 6.92
C ILE A 149 -14.23 -16.14 8.21
N ALA A 150 -13.70 -15.02 8.70
CA ALA A 150 -14.27 -14.32 9.86
C ALA A 150 -15.70 -13.83 9.58
N ALA A 151 -15.96 -13.31 8.38
CA ALA A 151 -17.31 -12.95 7.94
C ALA A 151 -18.24 -14.18 7.92
N MET A 152 -17.78 -15.32 7.42
CA MET A 152 -18.58 -16.54 7.35
C MET A 152 -18.90 -17.11 8.74
N HIS A 153 -17.99 -17.02 9.71
CA HIS A 153 -18.31 -17.34 11.11
C HIS A 153 -19.38 -16.41 11.69
N TRP A 154 -19.32 -15.11 11.35
CA TRP A 154 -20.38 -14.18 11.73
C TRP A 154 -21.71 -14.57 11.08
N VAL A 155 -21.75 -14.87 9.77
CA VAL A 155 -22.97 -15.36 9.09
C VAL A 155 -23.50 -16.61 9.79
N GLN A 156 -22.65 -17.60 10.04
CA GLN A 156 -23.02 -18.83 10.73
C GLN A 156 -23.61 -18.57 12.12
N SER A 157 -23.10 -17.58 12.85
CA SER A 157 -23.63 -17.20 14.17
C SER A 157 -25.02 -16.54 14.11
N LYS A 158 -25.39 -15.99 12.95
CA LYS A 158 -26.66 -15.31 12.72
C LYS A 158 -27.70 -16.22 12.08
N GLN A 159 -27.27 -17.15 11.24
CA GLN A 159 -28.16 -18.11 10.61
C GLN A 159 -28.72 -19.09 11.64
N THR A 160 -30.04 -19.18 11.70
CA THR A 160 -30.72 -20.25 12.42
C THR A 160 -30.63 -21.56 11.63
N SER A 161 -30.83 -22.70 12.28
CA SER A 161 -30.65 -24.01 11.64
C SER A 161 -31.52 -24.17 10.39
N GLY A 162 -30.87 -24.30 9.23
CA GLY A 162 -31.53 -24.48 7.93
C GLY A 162 -31.88 -23.19 7.19
N GLU A 163 -31.66 -22.02 7.80
CA GLU A 163 -31.85 -20.71 7.16
C GLU A 163 -30.84 -20.51 6.02
N SER A 164 -31.28 -19.87 4.94
CA SER A 164 -30.44 -19.47 3.81
C SER A 164 -30.69 -18.01 3.55
N TRP A 165 -29.64 -17.25 3.25
CA TRP A 165 -29.79 -15.84 2.92
C TRP A 165 -29.69 -15.61 1.41
N ASP A 166 -30.66 -14.88 0.87
CA ASP A 166 -30.51 -14.23 -0.42
C ASP A 166 -29.70 -12.93 -0.32
N PHE A 167 -29.37 -12.32 -1.46
CA PHE A 167 -28.62 -11.07 -1.47
C PHE A 167 -29.28 -9.92 -0.71
N LYS A 168 -30.63 -9.83 -0.73
CA LYS A 168 -31.36 -8.77 -0.04
C LYS A 168 -31.21 -8.92 1.47
N GLU A 169 -31.35 -10.14 1.98
CA GLU A 169 -31.14 -10.48 3.39
C GLU A 169 -29.69 -10.20 3.79
N THR A 170 -28.71 -10.69 3.01
CA THR A 170 -27.29 -10.47 3.26
C THR A 170 -26.94 -8.99 3.39
N ALA A 171 -27.34 -8.17 2.41
CA ALA A 171 -27.06 -6.74 2.42
C ALA A 171 -27.78 -6.02 3.58
N GLY A 172 -29.00 -6.45 3.91
CA GLY A 172 -29.76 -5.95 5.06
C GLY A 172 -29.09 -6.27 6.40
N PHE A 173 -28.64 -7.50 6.61
CA PHE A 173 -27.93 -7.91 7.83
C PHE A 173 -26.61 -7.16 7.99
N VAL A 174 -25.81 -7.06 6.92
CA VAL A 174 -24.54 -6.34 6.95
C VAL A 174 -24.75 -4.87 7.25
N ARG A 175 -25.74 -4.21 6.60
CA ARG A 175 -26.10 -2.81 6.91
C ARG A 175 -26.46 -2.63 8.39
N ASN A 176 -27.43 -3.41 8.88
CA ASN A 176 -27.94 -3.27 10.23
C ASN A 176 -26.85 -3.55 11.28
N SER A 177 -25.90 -4.42 10.94
CA SER A 177 -24.81 -4.80 11.81
C SER A 177 -23.60 -3.88 11.74
N HIS A 178 -23.47 -3.05 10.71
CA HIS A 178 -22.33 -2.15 10.55
C HIS A 178 -22.43 -0.91 11.46
N GLY A 179 -23.64 -0.61 11.96
CA GLY A 179 -23.88 0.52 12.85
C GLY A 179 -23.41 1.85 12.25
N ASP A 180 -22.76 2.67 13.07
CA ASP A 180 -22.15 3.95 12.66
C ASP A 180 -20.70 3.80 12.15
N GLY A 181 -20.26 2.58 11.85
CA GLY A 181 -18.90 2.29 11.37
C GLY A 181 -17.83 2.25 12.47
N ARG A 182 -18.26 2.08 13.72
CA ARG A 182 -17.38 1.85 14.87
C ARG A 182 -16.77 0.45 14.86
N TRP A 183 -15.45 0.40 14.98
CA TRP A 183 -14.68 -0.86 15.05
C TRP A 183 -14.48 -1.39 16.47
N ASP A 184 -14.87 -0.63 17.49
CA ASP A 184 -14.86 -1.03 18.90
C ASP A 184 -16.19 -1.66 19.35
N CYS A 185 -17.04 -2.03 18.39
CA CYS A 185 -18.28 -2.73 18.67
C CYS A 185 -18.08 -4.21 19.06
N SER A 186 -19.17 -4.84 19.49
CA SER A 186 -19.19 -6.24 19.91
C SER A 186 -19.01 -7.20 18.75
N ASP A 187 -18.52 -8.41 19.01
CA ASP A 187 -18.31 -9.44 17.97
C ASP A 187 -19.63 -10.00 17.41
N ALA A 188 -20.77 -9.66 18.02
CA ALA A 188 -22.09 -9.89 17.44
C ALA A 188 -22.34 -9.00 16.21
N GLU A 189 -21.57 -7.94 16.04
CA GLU A 189 -21.58 -7.07 14.87
C GLU A 189 -20.47 -7.44 13.89
N ILE A 190 -20.71 -7.24 12.59
CA ILE A 190 -19.80 -7.64 11.52
C ILE A 190 -18.41 -6.99 11.68
N LEU A 191 -18.31 -5.70 12.00
CA LEU A 191 -17.01 -5.05 12.19
C LEU A 191 -16.24 -5.60 13.40
N GLY A 192 -16.94 -5.90 14.49
CA GLY A 192 -16.38 -6.58 15.65
C GLY A 192 -15.84 -7.95 15.29
N ALA A 193 -16.61 -8.76 14.56
CA ALA A 193 -16.18 -10.07 14.08
C ALA A 193 -14.99 -10.00 13.12
N LEU A 194 -14.97 -9.03 12.20
CA LEU A 194 -13.89 -8.86 11.23
C LEU A 194 -12.58 -8.38 11.87
N ARG A 195 -12.66 -7.58 12.95
CA ARG A 195 -11.49 -7.10 13.71
C ARG A 195 -10.63 -8.24 14.25
N GLU A 196 -11.23 -9.39 14.54
CA GLU A 196 -10.51 -10.56 15.06
C GLU A 196 -9.63 -11.23 13.99
N SER A 197 -9.81 -10.89 12.72
CA SER A 197 -8.93 -11.34 11.64
C SER A 197 -7.57 -10.63 11.70
N ARG A 198 -6.47 -11.42 11.67
CA ARG A 198 -5.09 -10.90 11.61
C ARG A 198 -4.81 -9.99 10.43
N ALA A 199 -5.61 -10.10 9.37
CA ALA A 199 -5.52 -9.30 8.16
C ALA A 199 -6.21 -7.93 8.27
N VAL A 200 -6.96 -7.68 9.36
CA VAL A 200 -7.49 -6.38 9.73
C VAL A 200 -6.70 -5.80 10.89
N LYS A 201 -6.45 -6.61 11.93
CA LYS A 201 -5.69 -6.23 13.13
C LYS A 201 -4.42 -7.07 13.22
N VAL A 202 -3.28 -6.46 12.93
CA VAL A 202 -1.98 -7.14 13.01
C VAL A 202 -1.66 -7.48 14.47
N ASN A 203 -1.16 -8.70 14.70
CA ASN A 203 -0.85 -9.22 16.04
C ASN A 203 0.64 -9.02 16.41
N GLY A 204 1.04 -9.58 17.56
CA GLY A 204 2.44 -9.52 18.02
C GLY A 204 2.81 -8.12 18.49
N ARG A 205 3.98 -7.63 18.07
CA ARG A 205 4.48 -6.30 18.47
C ARG A 205 3.59 -5.13 18.03
N TYR A 206 2.74 -5.34 17.01
CA TYR A 206 1.79 -4.35 16.51
C TYR A 206 0.36 -4.55 17.02
N SER A 207 0.17 -5.43 18.00
CA SER A 207 -1.14 -5.64 18.65
C SER A 207 -1.68 -4.38 19.34
N SER A 208 -0.78 -3.48 19.78
CA SER A 208 -1.11 -2.12 20.19
C SER A 208 -1.01 -1.16 19.01
N VAL A 209 -2.06 -0.37 18.81
CA VAL A 209 -2.15 0.64 17.74
C VAL A 209 -1.09 1.74 17.92
N GLU A 210 -0.63 2.00 19.14
CA GLU A 210 0.44 2.98 19.43
C GLU A 210 1.82 2.55 18.90
N ASN A 211 1.99 1.26 18.61
CA ASN A 211 3.22 0.69 18.03
C ASN A 211 3.18 0.69 16.49
N THR A 212 2.11 1.19 15.88
CA THR A 212 1.96 1.24 14.42
C THR A 212 3.04 2.13 13.79
N PRO A 213 3.86 1.63 12.85
CA PRO A 213 4.94 2.42 12.27
C PRO A 213 4.45 3.68 11.57
N LYS A 214 5.19 4.79 11.73
CA LYS A 214 4.84 6.08 11.12
C LYS A 214 4.69 6.00 9.61
N GLU A 215 5.54 5.25 8.92
CA GLU A 215 5.52 5.07 7.47
C GLU A 215 4.22 4.40 6.99
N PHE A 216 3.69 3.47 7.79
CA PHE A 216 2.37 2.91 7.52
C PHE A 216 1.26 3.94 7.74
N VAL A 217 1.33 4.76 8.78
CA VAL A 217 0.36 5.86 9.01
C VAL A 217 0.40 6.88 7.87
N GLU A 218 1.59 7.25 7.40
CA GLU A 218 1.75 8.15 6.26
C GLU A 218 1.12 7.57 4.99
N LEU A 219 1.32 6.27 4.71
CA LEU A 219 0.70 5.57 3.59
C LEU A 219 -0.82 5.48 3.76
N LEU A 220 -1.30 5.21 4.98
CA LEU A 220 -2.71 5.18 5.33
C LEU A 220 -3.39 6.53 5.06
N CYS A 221 -2.67 7.63 5.27
CA CYS A 221 -3.18 8.99 5.09
C CYS A 221 -2.99 9.51 3.66
N GLY A 222 -1.85 9.23 3.03
CA GLY A 222 -1.45 9.80 1.73
C GLY A 222 -1.59 8.85 0.55
N GLY A 223 -2.01 7.61 0.76
CA GLY A 223 -2.15 6.59 -0.27
C GLY A 223 -0.83 5.97 -0.71
N ALA A 224 -0.88 5.29 -1.86
CA ALA A 224 0.22 4.47 -2.34
C ALA A 224 1.49 5.30 -2.61
N ARG A 225 2.63 4.83 -2.10
CA ARG A 225 3.93 5.54 -2.19
C ARG A 225 5.10 4.57 -2.17
N THR A 226 6.28 5.04 -2.56
CA THR A 226 7.53 4.32 -2.28
C THR A 226 7.82 4.37 -0.78
N ILE A 227 8.34 3.26 -0.27
CA ILE A 227 8.71 3.07 1.14
C ILE A 227 10.19 2.68 1.15
N GLY A 228 10.95 3.21 2.11
CA GLY A 228 12.37 2.88 2.28
C GLY A 228 12.59 1.37 2.44
N HIS A 229 13.72 0.87 1.93
CA HIS A 229 13.98 -0.55 1.80
C HIS A 229 13.79 -1.35 3.11
N ASP A 230 14.34 -0.85 4.21
CA ASP A 230 14.37 -1.58 5.48
C ASP A 230 12.98 -1.76 6.10
N ILE A 231 12.16 -0.70 6.08
CA ILE A 231 10.81 -0.72 6.66
C ILE A 231 9.76 -1.29 5.71
N ARG A 232 9.97 -1.18 4.39
CA ARG A 232 9.10 -1.78 3.38
C ARG A 232 8.94 -3.28 3.60
N ARG A 233 10.05 -3.98 3.79
CA ARG A 233 10.07 -5.42 4.01
C ARG A 233 9.30 -5.78 5.27
N GLU A 234 9.58 -5.06 6.34
CA GLU A 234 8.96 -5.23 7.64
C GLU A 234 7.43 -5.07 7.55
N LEU A 235 6.95 -3.98 6.96
CA LEU A 235 5.53 -3.70 6.81
C LEU A 235 4.83 -4.73 5.92
N ALA A 236 5.46 -5.14 4.82
CA ALA A 236 4.88 -6.10 3.89
C ALA A 236 4.75 -7.50 4.52
N ILE A 237 5.78 -7.93 5.25
CA ILE A 237 5.78 -9.20 5.96
C ILE A 237 4.72 -9.24 7.07
N ASN A 238 4.50 -8.12 7.76
CA ASN A 238 3.50 -8.02 8.82
C ASN A 238 2.07 -7.79 8.27
N GLY A 239 1.89 -7.80 6.95
CA GLY A 239 0.57 -7.70 6.31
C GLY A 239 -0.01 -6.29 6.26
N PHE A 240 0.76 -5.25 6.59
CA PHE A 240 0.29 -3.86 6.51
C PHE A 240 0.15 -3.39 5.07
N VAL A 241 1.12 -3.74 4.24
CA VAL A 241 1.24 -3.21 2.88
C VAL A 241 1.45 -4.31 1.86
N LEU A 242 1.00 -4.06 0.64
CA LEU A 242 1.27 -4.89 -0.52
C LEU A 242 1.86 -4.01 -1.63
N PRO A 243 2.76 -4.55 -2.46
CA PRO A 243 3.20 -3.84 -3.64
C PRO A 243 2.01 -3.55 -4.55
N ARG A 244 1.99 -2.36 -5.15
CA ARG A 244 0.96 -1.99 -6.11
C ARG A 244 1.30 -2.62 -7.45
N HIS A 245 0.55 -3.64 -7.82
CA HIS A 245 0.60 -4.27 -9.13
C HIS A 245 -0.72 -4.04 -9.88
N ASP A 246 -0.62 -3.94 -11.20
CA ASP A 246 -1.77 -3.82 -12.09
C ASP A 246 -2.28 -5.18 -12.58
N SER A 247 -1.63 -6.29 -12.18
CA SER A 247 -2.04 -7.65 -12.56
C SER A 247 -3.06 -8.25 -11.59
N ALA A 248 -3.96 -9.07 -12.13
CA ALA A 248 -4.94 -9.85 -11.36
C ALA A 248 -4.39 -11.21 -10.90
N GLU A 249 -3.08 -11.42 -10.98
CA GLU A 249 -2.45 -12.68 -10.59
C GLU A 249 -2.44 -12.84 -9.06
N GLU A 250 -2.84 -14.02 -8.59
CA GLU A 250 -2.87 -14.39 -7.17
C GLU A 250 -1.45 -14.51 -6.55
N LEU A 251 -0.47 -14.95 -7.35
CA LEU A 251 0.92 -15.09 -6.94
C LEU A 251 1.80 -14.10 -7.70
N GLN A 252 2.30 -13.10 -6.98
CA GLN A 252 3.10 -12.04 -7.58
C GLN A 252 4.55 -12.21 -7.17
N LYS A 253 5.43 -12.31 -8.18
CA LYS A 253 6.87 -12.37 -7.95
C LYS A 253 7.33 -11.05 -7.35
N LEU A 254 7.97 -11.12 -6.19
CA LEU A 254 8.33 -9.94 -5.43
C LEU A 254 9.83 -9.68 -5.51
N ASN A 255 10.20 -8.47 -5.93
CA ASN A 255 11.58 -8.02 -5.95
C ASN A 255 11.81 -6.91 -4.91
N TRP A 256 12.41 -7.27 -3.77
CA TRP A 256 12.74 -6.34 -2.69
C TRP A 256 13.76 -5.27 -3.09
N THR A 257 14.54 -5.48 -4.15
CA THR A 257 15.56 -4.52 -4.60
C THR A 257 15.01 -3.41 -5.50
N ASN A 258 13.72 -3.48 -5.88
CA ASN A 258 13.11 -2.45 -6.70
C ASN A 258 12.64 -1.28 -5.83
N ASP A 259 13.50 -0.29 -5.61
CA ASP A 259 13.21 0.90 -4.79
C ASP A 259 12.12 1.81 -5.39
N ASN A 260 11.78 1.64 -6.66
CA ASN A 260 10.77 2.43 -7.34
C ASN A 260 9.37 1.83 -7.26
N LEU A 261 9.20 0.63 -6.69
CA LEU A 261 7.90 -0.03 -6.60
C LEU A 261 7.04 0.64 -5.51
N PRO A 262 5.89 1.27 -5.87
CA PRO A 262 4.99 1.81 -4.87
C PRO A 262 4.26 0.70 -4.12
N TYR A 263 3.96 0.95 -2.85
CA TYR A 263 3.20 0.07 -1.97
C TYR A 263 1.89 0.75 -1.57
N LYS A 264 0.86 -0.05 -1.33
CA LYS A 264 -0.46 0.39 -0.85
C LYS A 264 -0.87 -0.39 0.41
N VAL A 265 -1.90 0.08 1.10
CA VAL A 265 -2.48 -0.65 2.23
C VAL A 265 -2.98 -2.00 1.72
N ALA A 266 -2.73 -3.07 2.48
CA ALA A 266 -3.02 -4.43 2.03
C ALA A 266 -4.50 -4.63 1.65
N ASN A 267 -5.43 -4.01 2.38
CA ASN A 267 -6.85 -4.02 2.04
C ASN A 267 -7.60 -2.81 2.63
N PRO A 268 -8.76 -2.43 2.05
CA PRO A 268 -9.57 -1.30 2.52
C PRO A 268 -10.09 -1.42 3.96
N LEU A 269 -10.40 -2.63 4.43
CA LEU A 269 -10.92 -2.84 5.79
C LEU A 269 -9.85 -2.59 6.85
N LEU A 270 -8.61 -3.02 6.59
CA LEU A 270 -7.45 -2.68 7.41
C LEU A 270 -7.27 -1.16 7.46
N ALA A 271 -7.40 -0.47 6.33
CA ALA A 271 -7.32 0.99 6.29
C ALA A 271 -8.41 1.64 7.17
N ALA A 272 -9.65 1.19 7.06
CA ALA A 272 -10.77 1.68 7.86
C ALA A 272 -10.56 1.42 9.36
N TYR A 273 -10.15 0.21 9.74
CA TYR A 273 -9.86 -0.17 11.12
C TYR A 273 -8.76 0.71 11.74
N TYR A 274 -7.60 0.79 11.09
CA TYR A 274 -6.48 1.55 11.65
C TYR A 274 -6.76 3.05 11.69
N ARG A 275 -7.46 3.63 10.71
CA ARG A 275 -7.85 5.03 10.78
C ARG A 275 -8.75 5.30 11.98
N PHE A 276 -9.78 4.47 12.19
CA PHE A 276 -10.67 4.61 13.33
C PHE A 276 -9.90 4.54 14.66
N GLN A 277 -9.04 3.53 14.83
CA GLN A 277 -8.31 3.34 16.07
C GLN A 277 -7.25 4.42 16.30
N LEU A 278 -6.50 4.83 15.27
CA LEU A 278 -5.49 5.88 15.40
C LEU A 278 -6.12 7.25 15.68
N GLN A 279 -7.29 7.54 15.10
CA GLN A 279 -8.06 8.75 15.43
C GLN A 279 -8.50 8.73 16.90
N LYS A 280 -9.07 7.61 17.34
CA LYS A 280 -9.60 7.45 18.69
C LYS A 280 -8.52 7.46 19.78
N THR A 281 -7.41 6.75 19.56
CA THR A 281 -6.40 6.48 20.58
C THR A 281 -5.18 7.39 20.48
N CYS A 282 -4.77 7.74 19.26
CA CYS A 282 -3.53 8.48 19.02
C CYS A 282 -3.77 9.92 18.51
N GLY A 283 -5.03 10.36 18.39
CA GLY A 283 -5.37 11.69 17.91
C GLY A 283 -4.90 11.95 16.47
N LEU A 284 -5.04 10.96 15.59
CA LEU A 284 -4.71 11.12 14.17
C LEU A 284 -5.49 12.29 13.56
N GLU A 285 -4.76 13.30 13.07
CA GLU A 285 -5.30 14.41 12.30
C GLU A 285 -4.81 14.34 10.85
N LEU A 286 -5.72 14.61 9.92
CA LEU A 286 -5.44 14.73 8.50
C LEU A 286 -5.37 16.20 8.10
N GLU A 287 -4.54 16.49 7.11
CA GLU A 287 -4.55 17.75 6.38
C GLU A 287 -4.98 17.46 4.94
N PHE A 288 -5.92 18.27 4.43
CA PHE A 288 -6.33 18.23 3.04
C PHE A 288 -5.64 19.36 2.28
N CYS A 289 -5.05 19.03 1.14
CA CYS A 289 -4.41 19.99 0.26
C CYS A 289 -5.39 21.09 -0.14
N SER A 290 -4.97 22.34 -0.02
CA SER A 290 -5.74 23.53 -0.38
C SER A 290 -6.03 23.65 -1.89
N SER A 291 -5.50 22.74 -2.71
CA SER A 291 -5.79 22.68 -4.14
C SER A 291 -7.30 22.61 -4.37
N LYS A 292 -7.79 23.57 -5.15
CA LYS A 292 -9.21 23.68 -5.51
C LYS A 292 -9.57 22.59 -6.53
N PRO A 293 -10.75 21.95 -6.42
CA PRO A 293 -11.22 21.06 -7.46
C PRO A 293 -11.40 21.79 -8.80
N GLU A 294 -11.03 21.16 -9.90
CA GLU A 294 -11.11 21.76 -11.24
C GLU A 294 -12.40 21.41 -11.99
N SER A 295 -13.12 20.38 -11.56
CA SER A 295 -14.37 19.92 -12.16
C SER A 295 -15.25 19.17 -11.16
N CYS A 296 -16.48 18.84 -11.55
CA CYS A 296 -17.37 17.98 -10.75
C CYS A 296 -16.80 16.57 -10.57
N ALA A 297 -16.13 16.00 -11.58
CA ALA A 297 -15.46 14.71 -11.49
C ALA A 297 -14.29 14.75 -10.50
N ASP A 298 -13.47 15.79 -10.55
CA ASP A 298 -12.38 15.99 -9.58
C ASP A 298 -12.92 16.15 -8.15
N LEU A 299 -14.00 16.93 -7.95
CA LEU A 299 -14.66 17.02 -6.66
C LEU A 299 -15.19 15.66 -6.16
N LEU A 300 -15.78 14.85 -7.05
CA LEU A 300 -16.24 13.51 -6.70
C LEU A 300 -15.07 12.56 -6.35
N MET A 301 -13.90 12.68 -6.98
CA MET A 301 -12.74 11.85 -6.65
C MET A 301 -12.19 12.09 -5.23
N ARG A 302 -12.56 13.22 -4.61
CA ARG A 302 -12.28 13.46 -3.19
C ARG A 302 -13.21 12.64 -2.30
N ALA A 303 -14.48 12.49 -2.69
CA ALA A 303 -15.49 11.79 -1.90
C ALA A 303 -15.56 10.28 -2.13
N LEU A 304 -15.48 9.82 -3.39
CA LEU A 304 -15.63 8.39 -3.75
C LEU A 304 -14.81 7.41 -2.90
N PRO A 305 -13.54 7.70 -2.54
CA PRO A 305 -12.72 6.78 -1.75
C PRO A 305 -13.29 6.49 -0.35
N TYR A 306 -14.22 7.33 0.12
CA TYR A 306 -14.91 7.23 1.40
C TYR A 306 -16.35 6.69 1.29
N LEU A 307 -16.85 6.43 0.07
CA LEU A 307 -18.20 5.91 -0.16
C LEU A 307 -18.24 4.38 -0.08
N PHE A 308 -17.72 3.82 1.01
CA PHE A 308 -17.87 2.38 1.28
C PHE A 308 -19.34 2.03 1.53
N PHE A 309 -19.70 0.74 1.39
CA PHE A 309 -21.09 0.26 1.39
C PHE A 309 -21.93 0.90 2.50
N SER A 310 -21.48 0.79 3.74
CA SER A 310 -22.18 1.32 4.91
C SER A 310 -22.25 2.84 4.97
N LYS A 311 -21.27 3.59 4.42
CA LYS A 311 -21.41 5.05 4.30
C LYS A 311 -22.53 5.42 3.34
N VAL A 312 -22.72 4.65 2.26
CA VAL A 312 -23.81 4.90 1.31
C VAL A 312 -25.15 4.50 1.92
N VAL A 313 -25.23 3.37 2.64
CA VAL A 313 -26.50 2.84 3.15
C VAL A 313 -26.88 3.30 4.56
N SER A 314 -26.07 4.14 5.22
CA SER A 314 -26.31 4.59 6.61
C SER A 314 -27.46 5.56 6.81
N PHE A 315 -28.05 6.10 5.74
CA PHE A 315 -29.02 7.20 5.81
C PHE A 315 -30.50 6.76 5.75
N GLU A 316 -30.78 5.45 5.81
CA GLU A 316 -32.16 4.94 5.84
C GLU A 316 -32.74 4.91 7.26
N GLU A 317 -33.94 5.48 7.43
CA GLU A 317 -34.76 5.29 8.64
C GLU A 317 -35.59 3.98 8.60
N VAL A 318 -35.66 3.28 7.47
CA VAL A 318 -36.58 2.14 7.27
C VAL A 318 -35.92 0.96 6.59
N THR A 319 -36.06 -0.21 7.20
CA THR A 319 -35.42 -1.49 6.87
C THR A 319 -35.82 -2.14 5.55
N SER A 320 -36.71 -1.56 4.73
CA SER A 320 -37.47 -2.35 3.75
C SER A 320 -36.90 -2.47 2.33
N GLU A 321 -36.10 -1.54 1.81
CA GLU A 321 -35.79 -1.54 0.37
C GLU A 321 -34.38 -1.01 0.00
N LEU A 322 -33.35 -1.83 0.26
CA LEU A 322 -32.22 -1.86 -0.68
C LEU A 322 -32.80 -2.22 -2.07
N GLY A 323 -32.77 -1.26 -3.00
CA GLY A 323 -33.49 -1.27 -4.28
C GLY A 323 -33.66 -2.64 -4.94
N VAL A 324 -34.91 -3.11 -5.00
CA VAL A 324 -35.33 -4.52 -5.14
C VAL A 324 -35.07 -5.13 -6.54
N ALA A 325 -34.53 -4.40 -7.51
CA ALA A 325 -34.34 -4.91 -8.88
C ALA A 325 -32.87 -5.13 -9.29
N ASP A 326 -31.96 -4.27 -8.84
CA ASP A 326 -30.58 -4.22 -9.34
C ASP A 326 -29.50 -4.29 -8.24
N GLY A 327 -29.92 -4.38 -6.98
CA GLY A 327 -29.04 -4.60 -5.82
C GLY A 327 -28.25 -3.36 -5.37
N LEU A 328 -28.55 -2.18 -5.90
CA LEU A 328 -27.86 -0.93 -5.56
C LEU A 328 -28.72 0.01 -4.72
N PRO A 329 -28.12 0.81 -3.81
CA PRO A 329 -28.81 1.89 -3.10
C PRO A 329 -29.49 2.89 -4.05
N HIS A 330 -30.49 3.63 -3.54
CA HIS A 330 -31.14 4.69 -4.28
C HIS A 330 -30.24 5.92 -4.42
N GLU A 331 -30.49 6.73 -5.45
CA GLU A 331 -29.71 7.93 -5.76
C GLU A 331 -29.57 8.92 -4.58
N PRO A 332 -30.63 9.24 -3.80
CA PRO A 332 -30.50 10.13 -2.64
C PRO A 332 -29.49 9.64 -1.60
N HIS A 333 -29.28 8.33 -1.48
CA HIS A 333 -28.31 7.76 -0.55
C HIS A 333 -26.88 8.13 -0.96
N TYR A 334 -26.57 8.07 -2.25
CA TYR A 334 -25.27 8.53 -2.76
C TYR A 334 -25.13 10.04 -2.57
N SER A 335 -26.16 10.83 -2.88
CA SER A 335 -26.12 12.29 -2.73
C SER A 335 -25.81 12.69 -1.29
N GLN A 336 -26.52 12.09 -0.32
CA GLN A 336 -26.32 12.34 1.11
C GLN A 336 -24.95 11.88 1.60
N ALA A 337 -24.49 10.70 1.15
CA ALA A 337 -23.16 10.20 1.50
C ALA A 337 -22.05 11.12 0.96
N ILE A 338 -22.16 11.59 -0.28
CA ILE A 338 -21.23 12.56 -0.87
C ILE A 338 -21.23 13.87 -0.07
N ILE A 339 -22.41 14.40 0.27
CA ILE A 339 -22.52 15.62 1.10
C ILE A 339 -21.84 15.44 2.45
N SER A 340 -22.13 14.33 3.15
CA SER A 340 -21.55 14.02 4.46
C SER A 340 -20.03 13.95 4.39
N VAL A 341 -19.48 13.20 3.43
CA VAL A 341 -18.02 13.07 3.27
C VAL A 341 -17.37 14.41 2.93
N LEU A 342 -17.92 15.16 1.99
CA LEU A 342 -17.36 16.47 1.62
C LEU A 342 -17.43 17.46 2.79
N THR A 343 -18.49 17.40 3.60
CA THR A 343 -18.63 18.23 4.82
C THR A 343 -17.59 17.84 5.88
N GLU A 344 -17.36 16.54 6.10
CA GLU A 344 -16.31 16.02 6.99
C GLU A 344 -14.90 16.47 6.55
N MET A 345 -14.68 16.67 5.24
CA MET A 345 -13.45 17.23 4.68
C MET A 345 -13.36 18.77 4.78
N GLY A 346 -14.39 19.42 5.35
CA GLY A 346 -14.44 20.87 5.53
C GLY A 346 -15.02 21.66 4.35
N TYR A 347 -15.56 21.00 3.32
CA TYR A 347 -16.27 21.68 2.24
C TYR A 347 -17.67 22.11 2.67
N LYS A 348 -18.15 23.23 2.12
CA LYS A 348 -19.55 23.67 2.29
C LYS A 348 -20.45 22.95 1.30
N ALA A 349 -20.75 21.67 1.57
CA ALA A 349 -21.62 20.82 0.76
C ALA A 349 -23.02 20.73 1.38
N PHE A 350 -24.08 20.82 0.56
CA PHE A 350 -25.46 20.67 1.02
C PHE A 350 -26.43 20.38 -0.13
N ALA A 351 -27.61 19.89 0.22
CA ALA A 351 -28.78 19.84 -0.66
C ALA A 351 -29.78 20.95 -0.24
N PRO A 352 -30.35 21.73 -1.16
CA PRO A 352 -31.34 22.75 -0.84
C PRO A 352 -32.64 22.11 -0.36
N GLN A 353 -33.14 22.57 0.80
CA GLN A 353 -34.30 21.97 1.48
C GLN A 353 -35.65 22.34 0.85
N SER A 354 -35.76 23.45 0.13
CA SER A 354 -37.01 23.87 -0.52
C SER A 354 -36.79 24.36 -1.94
N SER A 355 -37.67 23.90 -2.86
CA SER A 355 -37.75 24.41 -4.21
C SER A 355 -38.49 25.75 -4.19
N LYS A 356 -37.75 26.84 -3.93
CA LYS A 356 -38.28 28.16 -4.30
C LYS A 356 -38.51 28.16 -5.81
N GLU A 357 -39.67 28.66 -6.23
CA GLU A 357 -40.03 28.72 -7.65
C GLU A 357 -38.93 29.44 -8.45
N GLY A 358 -38.50 28.84 -9.56
CA GLY A 358 -37.40 29.35 -10.39
C GLY A 358 -35.97 29.09 -9.88
N HIS A 359 -35.77 28.56 -8.67
CA HIS A 359 -34.43 28.27 -8.15
C HIS A 359 -33.87 26.92 -8.58
N GLY A 360 -34.74 25.91 -8.73
CA GLY A 360 -34.34 24.52 -8.98
C GLY A 360 -33.72 23.87 -7.73
N LYS A 361 -33.67 22.52 -7.69
CA LYS A 361 -33.30 21.77 -6.49
C LYS A 361 -32.23 20.71 -6.82
N PRO A 362 -30.95 21.13 -6.94
CA PRO A 362 -29.88 20.16 -7.14
C PRO A 362 -29.74 19.18 -5.99
N ASP A 363 -29.31 17.97 -6.28
CA ASP A 363 -29.01 16.98 -5.24
C ASP A 363 -27.79 17.36 -4.41
N LEU A 364 -26.84 18.07 -5.03
CA LEU A 364 -25.58 18.46 -4.40
C LEU A 364 -25.15 19.85 -4.87
N ILE A 365 -24.92 20.75 -3.91
CA ILE A 365 -24.29 22.04 -4.10
C ILE A 365 -23.05 22.10 -3.22
N VAL A 366 -21.92 22.51 -3.80
CA VAL A 366 -20.68 22.75 -3.04
C VAL A 366 -20.10 24.11 -3.40
N ASN A 367 -19.81 24.93 -2.38
CA ASN A 367 -19.20 26.24 -2.56
C ASN A 367 -17.73 26.24 -2.12
N ILE A 368 -16.81 26.51 -3.05
CA ILE A 368 -15.36 26.47 -2.83
C ILE A 368 -14.70 27.69 -3.45
N SER A 369 -14.07 28.53 -2.60
CA SER A 369 -13.32 29.72 -3.03
C SER A 369 -14.08 30.58 -4.05
N GLY A 370 -15.35 30.88 -3.74
CA GLY A 370 -16.24 31.70 -4.59
C GLY A 370 -16.83 31.00 -5.81
N GLU A 371 -16.50 29.73 -6.06
CA GLU A 371 -17.11 28.93 -7.13
C GLU A 371 -18.16 27.97 -6.60
N THR A 372 -19.23 27.81 -7.37
CA THR A 372 -20.31 26.89 -7.06
C THR A 372 -20.25 25.69 -8.01
N PHE A 373 -20.20 24.51 -7.42
CA PHE A 373 -20.34 23.21 -8.08
C PHE A 373 -21.76 22.72 -7.83
N VAL A 374 -22.43 22.30 -8.89
CA VAL A 374 -23.79 21.77 -8.83
C VAL A 374 -23.83 20.40 -9.50
N MET A 375 -24.41 19.43 -8.81
CA MET A 375 -24.57 18.08 -9.34
C MET A 375 -25.98 17.53 -9.14
N GLU A 376 -26.42 16.75 -10.13
CA GLU A 376 -27.56 15.85 -10.06
C GLU A 376 -27.04 14.42 -10.00
N GLY A 377 -27.68 13.59 -9.18
CA GLY A 377 -27.56 12.16 -9.28
C GLY A 377 -28.56 11.62 -10.30
N ALA A 378 -28.28 10.47 -10.89
CA ALA A 378 -29.27 9.74 -11.66
C ALA A 378 -29.00 8.24 -11.54
N LYS A 379 -30.04 7.45 -11.27
CA LYS A 379 -29.98 5.99 -11.43
C LYS A 379 -30.78 5.53 -12.66
N SER A 380 -31.86 6.23 -12.96
CA SER A 380 -32.71 6.02 -14.13
C SER A 380 -33.24 7.37 -14.61
N GLY A 381 -33.97 7.41 -15.73
CA GLY A 381 -34.62 8.66 -16.16
C GLY A 381 -33.63 9.79 -16.46
N ILE A 382 -32.40 9.49 -16.89
CA ILE A 382 -31.28 10.44 -17.11
C ILE A 382 -31.70 11.76 -17.79
N LYS A 383 -32.55 11.69 -18.83
CA LYS A 383 -33.06 12.89 -19.52
C LYS A 383 -33.83 13.84 -18.61
N GLN A 384 -34.51 13.32 -17.58
CA GLN A 384 -35.25 14.13 -16.60
C GLN A 384 -34.29 14.90 -15.69
N HIS A 385 -33.23 14.25 -15.21
CA HIS A 385 -32.17 14.89 -14.41
C HIS A 385 -31.33 15.90 -15.21
N LEU A 386 -31.30 15.81 -16.54
CA LEU A 386 -30.68 16.83 -17.39
C LEU A 386 -31.53 18.09 -17.60
N LYS A 387 -32.86 18.01 -17.50
CA LYS A 387 -33.76 19.14 -17.78
C LYS A 387 -33.45 20.38 -16.92
N PRO A 388 -33.20 20.28 -15.60
CA PRO A 388 -32.94 21.45 -14.76
C PRO A 388 -31.75 22.30 -15.23
N PHE A 389 -30.68 21.67 -15.75
CA PHE A 389 -29.51 22.38 -16.28
C PHE A 389 -29.87 23.26 -17.49
N ASN A 390 -30.73 22.75 -18.37
CA ASN A 390 -31.15 23.44 -19.61
C ASN A 390 -32.17 24.56 -19.35
N GLN A 391 -32.96 24.43 -18.28
CA GLN A 391 -33.99 25.41 -17.92
C GLN A 391 -33.45 26.70 -17.29
N LYS A 392 -32.12 26.81 -17.11
CA LYS A 392 -31.44 28.00 -16.55
C LYS A 392 -32.04 28.47 -15.21
N LEU A 393 -32.49 27.52 -14.40
CA LEU A 393 -32.94 27.76 -13.01
C LEU A 393 -31.80 28.35 -12.18
N HIS A 394 -32.10 29.20 -11.20
CA HIS A 394 -31.10 30.05 -10.52
C HIS A 394 -29.87 29.28 -10.01
N ASN A 395 -30.09 28.15 -9.33
CA ASN A 395 -29.00 27.36 -8.74
C ASN A 395 -28.08 26.75 -9.80
N TYR A 396 -28.62 26.35 -10.96
CA TYR A 396 -27.84 25.75 -12.05
C TYR A 396 -27.20 26.80 -12.95
N LYS A 397 -27.93 27.89 -13.26
CA LYS A 397 -27.49 28.95 -14.18
C LYS A 397 -26.21 29.63 -13.70
N ASN A 398 -26.09 29.85 -12.39
CA ASN A 398 -24.97 30.57 -11.79
C ASN A 398 -23.82 29.64 -11.36
N ALA A 399 -24.00 28.32 -11.47
CA ALA A 399 -22.95 27.37 -11.16
C ALA A 399 -21.85 27.42 -12.21
N LYS A 400 -20.60 27.51 -11.75
CA LYS A 400 -19.44 27.45 -12.65
C LYS A 400 -19.21 26.03 -13.15
N HIS A 401 -19.43 25.05 -12.29
CA HIS A 401 -19.25 23.64 -12.60
C HIS A 401 -20.58 22.91 -12.45
N LYS A 402 -20.97 22.19 -13.50
CA LYS A 402 -22.22 21.44 -13.58
C LYS A 402 -21.88 19.98 -13.89
N GLY A 403 -22.39 19.05 -13.10
CA GLY A 403 -22.15 17.62 -13.30
C GLY A 403 -23.41 16.80 -13.18
N LEU A 404 -23.50 15.72 -13.95
CA LEU A 404 -24.48 14.66 -13.76
C LEU A 404 -23.70 13.38 -13.45
N TYR A 405 -23.87 12.84 -12.24
CA TYR A 405 -23.33 11.51 -11.94
C TYR A 405 -24.42 10.45 -12.10
N ILE A 406 -24.08 9.36 -12.79
CA ILE A 406 -25.00 8.28 -13.12
C ILE A 406 -24.54 7.02 -12.40
N ILE A 407 -25.38 6.45 -11.54
CA ILE A 407 -25.10 5.20 -10.83
C ILE A 407 -25.62 4.02 -11.64
N GLY A 408 -24.80 2.99 -11.83
CA GLY A 408 -25.21 1.74 -12.47
C GLY A 408 -24.40 0.54 -12.00
N ASN A 409 -24.77 -0.66 -12.45
CA ASN A 409 -24.17 -1.93 -12.01
C ASN A 409 -23.47 -2.72 -13.12
N ASN A 410 -23.38 -2.16 -14.33
CA ASN A 410 -22.78 -2.83 -15.49
C ASN A 410 -21.88 -1.86 -16.25
N ASN A 411 -20.61 -2.24 -16.39
CA ASN A 411 -19.57 -1.40 -16.96
C ASN A 411 -19.81 -1.03 -18.43
N GLU A 412 -20.15 -2.02 -19.27
CA GLU A 412 -20.38 -1.81 -20.71
C GLU A 412 -21.61 -0.92 -20.97
N LYS A 413 -22.71 -1.21 -20.27
CA LYS A 413 -23.94 -0.40 -20.35
C LYS A 413 -23.71 1.00 -19.83
N MET A 414 -22.92 1.17 -18.76
CA MET A 414 -22.60 2.50 -18.24
C MET A 414 -21.77 3.29 -19.24
N LEU A 415 -20.73 2.70 -19.81
CA LEU A 415 -19.91 3.34 -20.83
C LEU A 415 -20.75 3.78 -22.04
N GLU A 416 -21.65 2.92 -22.51
CA GLU A 416 -22.59 3.25 -23.59
C GLU A 416 -23.54 4.38 -23.19
N THR A 417 -24.05 4.35 -21.95
CA THR A 417 -24.93 5.39 -21.40
C THR A 417 -24.22 6.74 -21.35
N VAL A 418 -23.00 6.79 -20.81
CA VAL A 418 -22.19 8.01 -20.76
C VAL A 418 -21.88 8.51 -22.18
N ARG A 419 -21.55 7.62 -23.11
CA ARG A 419 -21.30 7.97 -24.52
C ARG A 419 -22.51 8.64 -25.17
N LYS A 420 -23.70 8.06 -25.02
CA LYS A 420 -24.96 8.54 -25.62
C LYS A 420 -25.57 9.74 -24.91
N THR A 421 -25.15 10.02 -23.68
CA THR A 421 -25.67 11.16 -22.93
C THR A 421 -25.04 12.45 -23.44
N GLU A 422 -25.90 13.39 -23.82
CA GLU A 422 -25.54 14.74 -24.26
C GLU A 422 -26.07 15.74 -23.23
N GLY A 423 -25.18 16.61 -22.75
CA GLY A 423 -25.51 17.66 -21.79
C GLY A 423 -24.73 18.93 -22.12
N ASP A 424 -25.43 19.99 -22.49
CA ASP A 424 -24.82 21.29 -22.78
C ASP A 424 -24.20 21.87 -21.50
N GLU A 425 -22.88 22.03 -21.49
CA GLU A 425 -22.13 22.54 -20.34
C GLU A 425 -22.19 21.66 -19.07
N VAL A 426 -22.57 20.38 -19.19
CA VAL A 426 -22.63 19.43 -18.06
C VAL A 426 -21.59 18.33 -18.26
N GLN A 427 -20.77 18.08 -17.24
CA GLN A 427 -19.86 16.95 -17.21
C GLN A 427 -20.64 15.67 -16.86
N ILE A 428 -20.50 14.61 -17.67
CA ILE A 428 -21.20 13.34 -17.43
C ILE A 428 -20.25 12.34 -16.77
N ILE A 429 -20.67 11.78 -15.64
CA ILE A 429 -19.83 10.98 -14.75
C ILE A 429 -20.53 9.66 -14.45
N GLY A 430 -20.18 8.59 -15.16
CA GLY A 430 -20.70 7.24 -14.88
C GLY A 430 -19.96 6.60 -13.71
N LEU A 431 -20.69 6.10 -12.72
CA LEU A 431 -20.17 5.41 -11.55
C LEU A 431 -20.74 3.99 -11.51
N VAL A 432 -19.83 3.00 -11.51
CA VAL A 432 -20.15 1.59 -11.37
C VAL A 432 -19.48 1.06 -10.11
N PRO A 433 -20.14 1.13 -8.93
CA PRO A 433 -19.65 0.43 -7.75
C PRO A 433 -19.63 -1.08 -7.99
N ASN A 434 -18.64 -1.74 -7.42
CA ASN A 434 -18.75 -3.18 -7.21
C ASN A 434 -19.83 -3.48 -6.15
N ILE A 435 -20.27 -4.74 -6.01
CA ILE A 435 -21.48 -5.06 -5.23
C ILE A 435 -21.35 -4.71 -3.74
N ALA A 436 -20.11 -4.62 -3.23
CA ALA A 436 -19.78 -4.27 -1.85
C ALA A 436 -19.24 -2.85 -1.67
N HIS A 437 -19.26 -2.02 -2.73
CA HIS A 437 -18.76 -0.63 -2.72
C HIS A 437 -17.35 -0.49 -2.15
N THR A 438 -16.47 -1.48 -2.40
CA THR A 438 -15.05 -1.40 -2.06
C THR A 438 -14.22 -0.78 -3.18
N ALA A 439 -14.82 -0.58 -4.35
CA ALA A 439 -14.27 0.23 -5.43
C ALA A 439 -15.35 0.64 -6.44
N TYR A 440 -15.01 1.64 -7.25
CA TYR A 440 -15.82 2.17 -8.32
C TYR A 440 -15.06 2.13 -9.64
N THR A 441 -15.72 1.68 -10.71
CA THR A 441 -15.29 2.03 -12.07
C THR A 441 -15.94 3.35 -12.45
N VAL A 442 -15.13 4.30 -12.91
CA VAL A 442 -15.54 5.67 -13.20
C VAL A 442 -15.35 5.93 -14.68
N HIS A 443 -16.37 6.51 -15.31
CA HIS A 443 -16.34 6.97 -16.70
C HIS A 443 -16.61 8.47 -16.73
N VAL A 444 -15.69 9.26 -17.25
CA VAL A 444 -15.85 10.72 -17.32
C VAL A 444 -15.85 11.17 -18.78
N LYS A 445 -16.95 11.81 -19.17
CA LYS A 445 -17.09 12.50 -20.45
C LYS A 445 -17.08 14.01 -20.22
N ASN A 446 -16.03 14.66 -20.73
CA ASN A 446 -15.89 16.11 -20.67
C ASN A 446 -16.70 16.81 -21.76
N LYS A 447 -16.99 18.09 -21.53
CA LYS A 447 -17.67 18.96 -22.50
C LYS A 447 -16.93 18.95 -23.84
N GLY A 448 -17.65 18.66 -24.92
CA GLY A 448 -17.14 18.79 -26.29
C GLY A 448 -16.03 17.80 -26.67
N ILE A 449 -15.76 16.82 -25.81
CA ILE A 449 -14.76 15.77 -26.05
C ILE A 449 -15.51 14.45 -26.22
N GLU A 450 -15.31 13.78 -27.37
CA GLU A 450 -15.91 12.46 -27.63
C GLU A 450 -15.25 11.35 -26.79
N HIS A 451 -14.00 11.56 -26.40
CA HIS A 451 -13.23 10.63 -25.60
C HIS A 451 -13.78 10.52 -24.16
N ILE A 452 -13.85 9.29 -23.64
CA ILE A 452 -14.33 8.97 -22.29
C ILE A 452 -13.18 8.38 -21.50
N ASN A 453 -12.74 9.10 -20.46
CA ASN A 453 -11.73 8.61 -19.54
C ASN A 453 -12.36 7.53 -18.65
N THR A 454 -11.78 6.33 -18.62
CA THR A 454 -12.29 5.20 -17.82
C THR A 454 -11.20 4.71 -16.88
N PHE A 455 -11.50 4.63 -15.58
CA PHE A 455 -10.52 4.25 -14.57
C PHE A 455 -11.18 3.68 -13.32
N ARG A 456 -10.39 3.02 -12.48
CA ARG A 456 -10.83 2.42 -11.22
C ARG A 456 -10.40 3.27 -10.03
N VAL A 457 -11.29 3.42 -9.05
CA VAL A 457 -11.02 4.07 -7.76
C VAL A 457 -11.34 3.11 -6.64
N ASP A 458 -10.35 2.75 -5.84
CA ASP A 458 -10.53 1.92 -4.64
C ASP A 458 -11.03 2.78 -3.46
N CYS A 459 -11.91 2.21 -2.64
CA CYS A 459 -12.41 2.85 -1.41
C CYS A 459 -11.45 2.66 -0.24
N ASP A 460 -10.22 3.15 -0.41
CA ASP A 460 -9.12 3.09 0.57
C ASP A 460 -9.08 4.31 1.51
N LEU A 461 -10.15 5.12 1.50
CA LEU A 461 -10.27 6.35 2.26
C LEU A 461 -9.24 7.43 1.86
N VAL A 462 -8.57 7.35 0.71
CA VAL A 462 -7.60 8.40 0.28
C VAL A 462 -8.27 9.32 -0.72
N ALA A 463 -8.60 10.55 -0.33
CA ALA A 463 -9.15 11.56 -1.23
C ALA A 463 -8.14 11.89 -2.35
N ARG A 464 -8.64 12.00 -3.58
CA ARG A 464 -7.80 12.18 -4.77
C ARG A 464 -8.16 13.45 -5.56
N ARG A 465 -7.14 14.05 -6.18
CA ARG A 465 -7.27 14.97 -7.31
C ARG A 465 -7.26 14.17 -8.59
N LEU A 466 -8.16 14.53 -9.50
CA LEU A 466 -8.24 13.99 -10.85
C LEU A 466 -7.67 15.00 -11.85
N VAL A 467 -6.66 14.57 -12.60
CA VAL A 467 -6.18 15.27 -13.78
C VAL A 467 -6.56 14.43 -15.00
N LEU A 468 -7.48 14.94 -15.80
CA LEU A 468 -7.91 14.30 -17.04
C LEU A 468 -6.94 14.71 -18.14
N LYS A 469 -6.43 13.72 -18.88
CA LYS A 469 -5.54 13.93 -20.02
C LYS A 469 -6.27 13.63 -21.33
N ASP A 470 -5.76 14.22 -22.41
CA ASP A 470 -6.30 14.03 -23.75
C ASP A 470 -5.97 12.63 -24.33
N ASP A 471 -4.98 11.93 -23.76
CA ASP A 471 -4.61 10.56 -24.12
C ASP A 471 -5.54 9.49 -23.53
N GLY A 472 -6.46 9.89 -22.64
CA GLY A 472 -7.43 9.01 -22.01
C GLY A 472 -6.97 8.34 -20.72
N GLU A 473 -5.74 8.58 -20.29
CA GLU A 473 -5.16 8.02 -19.07
C GLU A 473 -5.20 9.06 -17.94
N PRO A 474 -6.17 8.97 -17.02
CA PRO A 474 -6.31 9.94 -15.95
C PRO A 474 -5.21 9.77 -14.90
N GLU A 475 -4.72 10.88 -14.39
CA GLU A 475 -3.81 10.88 -13.25
C GLU A 475 -4.56 11.16 -11.95
N LEU A 476 -4.29 10.32 -10.95
CA LEU A 476 -4.86 10.43 -9.62
C LEU A 476 -3.75 10.72 -8.60
N TYR A 477 -3.88 11.85 -7.91
CA TYR A 477 -2.94 12.28 -6.87
C TYR A 477 -3.64 12.36 -5.53
N SER A 478 -2.99 11.96 -4.44
CA SER A 478 -3.55 12.21 -3.11
C SER A 478 -3.68 13.71 -2.86
N VAL A 479 -4.82 14.13 -2.31
CA VAL A 479 -5.03 15.51 -1.81
C VAL A 479 -5.09 15.54 -0.29
N GLN A 480 -4.54 14.53 0.37
CA GLN A 480 -4.49 14.45 1.81
C GLN A 480 -3.18 13.87 2.31
N SER A 481 -2.80 14.27 3.51
CA SER A 481 -1.59 13.82 4.18
C SER A 481 -1.79 13.77 5.69
N LEU A 482 -0.86 13.11 6.38
CA LEU A 482 -0.78 13.14 7.83
C LEU A 482 -0.43 14.56 8.30
N LYS A 483 -1.27 15.14 9.18
CA LYS A 483 -0.99 16.42 9.84
C LYS A 483 -0.26 16.22 11.15
N SER A 484 -0.83 15.39 12.03
CA SER A 484 -0.27 15.08 13.34
C SER A 484 -0.80 13.75 13.86
N ILE A 485 0.00 13.11 14.70
CA ILE A 485 -0.39 11.91 15.45
C ILE A 485 0.52 11.74 16.67
N ASN A 486 -0.05 11.27 17.78
CA ASN A 486 0.68 10.97 19.01
C ASN A 486 1.00 9.46 19.08
N LEU A 487 2.02 9.03 18.34
CA LEU A 487 2.53 7.66 18.38
C LEU A 487 3.54 7.46 19.52
N SER A 488 3.76 6.21 19.93
CA SER A 488 4.81 5.87 20.89
C SER A 488 6.22 6.23 20.35
N PRO A 489 7.22 6.52 21.20
CA PRO A 489 8.58 6.81 20.77
C PRO A 489 9.21 5.69 19.91
N LYS A 490 8.84 4.43 20.19
CA LYS A 490 9.27 3.26 19.41
C LYS A 490 8.67 3.22 18.00
N ALA A 491 7.48 3.78 17.80
CA ALA A 491 6.84 3.88 16.49
C ALA A 491 7.31 5.11 15.70
N GLN A 492 7.91 6.10 16.38
CA GLN A 492 8.53 7.29 15.78
C GLN A 492 9.98 7.05 15.36
N SER A 493 10.65 6.06 15.98
CA SER A 493 11.97 5.60 15.59
C SER A 493 11.82 4.42 14.64
N SER A 494 12.17 4.59 13.37
CA SER A 494 12.37 3.45 12.47
C SER A 494 13.36 2.47 13.14
N PRO A 495 13.22 1.15 12.97
CA PRO A 495 14.09 0.18 13.63
C PRO A 495 15.50 0.23 13.02
N SER A 496 16.30 1.21 13.45
CA SER A 496 17.75 1.08 13.46
C SER A 496 18.08 0.10 14.58
N ALA A 497 18.67 -1.04 14.21
CA ALA A 497 19.09 -2.09 15.12
C ALA A 497 19.86 -1.55 16.35
N GLY A 498 19.39 -1.93 17.55
CA GLY A 498 20.17 -2.00 18.79
C GLY A 498 20.69 -0.69 19.42
N PRO A 499 20.66 -0.55 20.76
CA PRO A 499 21.23 0.60 21.45
C PRO A 499 22.76 0.42 21.54
N ALA A 500 23.48 0.87 20.53
CA ALA A 500 24.86 1.31 20.70
C ALA A 500 24.90 2.79 20.34
N GLY A 501 25.03 3.64 21.36
CA GLY A 501 25.04 5.08 21.18
C GLY A 501 26.08 5.49 20.15
N THR A 502 25.61 5.96 19.00
CA THR A 502 26.38 6.80 18.09
C THR A 502 25.42 7.85 17.57
N THR A 503 25.75 9.10 17.87
CA THR A 503 25.30 10.27 17.12
C THR A 503 25.27 9.92 15.63
N SER A 504 24.12 10.10 14.98
CA SER A 504 23.96 9.96 13.54
C SER A 504 25.00 10.83 12.82
N SER A 505 26.17 10.25 12.53
CA SER A 505 27.18 10.85 11.68
C SER A 505 26.79 10.50 10.25
N SER A 506 26.47 11.51 9.46
CA SER A 506 26.24 11.33 8.04
C SER A 506 27.59 11.04 7.38
N VAL A 507 27.87 9.77 7.07
CA VAL A 507 29.13 9.35 6.45
C VAL A 507 29.02 9.53 4.93
N VAL A 508 29.95 10.27 4.34
CA VAL A 508 30.09 10.41 2.88
C VAL A 508 31.44 9.85 2.46
N TRP A 509 31.46 8.90 1.52
CA TRP A 509 32.68 8.37 0.93
C TRP A 509 33.12 9.26 -0.21
N VAL A 510 34.41 9.53 -0.29
CA VAL A 510 35.02 10.33 -1.34
C VAL A 510 36.29 9.66 -1.84
N ARG A 511 36.67 9.92 -3.09
CA ARG A 511 37.98 9.55 -3.64
C ARG A 511 38.55 10.66 -4.49
N GLU A 512 39.88 10.75 -4.51
CA GLU A 512 40.57 11.66 -5.41
C GLU A 512 40.52 11.08 -6.84
N LEU A 513 40.18 11.90 -7.83
CA LEU A 513 40.21 11.49 -9.24
C LEU A 513 41.56 11.89 -9.87
N ALA A 514 42.00 11.15 -10.88
CA ALA A 514 43.15 11.51 -11.70
C ALA A 514 42.71 12.29 -12.95
N ARG A 515 43.49 13.29 -13.38
CA ARG A 515 43.27 13.99 -14.65
C ARG A 515 43.84 13.19 -15.81
N LYS A 516 43.09 13.10 -16.91
CA LYS A 516 43.51 12.43 -18.17
C LYS A 516 44.75 13.05 -18.83
N ASP A 517 45.14 14.27 -18.44
CA ASP A 517 46.29 14.98 -19.01
C ASP A 517 47.62 14.70 -18.29
N GLY A 518 47.62 13.84 -17.27
CA GLY A 518 48.82 13.45 -16.53
C GLY A 518 49.42 14.56 -15.65
N THR A 519 48.75 15.69 -15.47
CA THR A 519 49.21 16.72 -14.53
C THR A 519 48.91 16.32 -13.08
N VAL A 520 50.00 16.07 -12.34
CA VAL A 520 50.07 15.47 -11.01
C VAL A 520 49.29 16.26 -9.94
N THR A 521 48.39 15.61 -9.23
CA THR A 521 48.05 15.97 -7.84
C THR A 521 49.06 15.34 -6.89
N ALA A 522 49.32 16.01 -5.77
CA ALA A 522 50.47 15.74 -4.90
C ALA A 522 50.58 14.26 -4.47
N LYS A 523 51.59 13.56 -5.05
CA LYS A 523 52.04 12.17 -4.82
C LYS A 523 51.37 11.10 -5.70
N SER A 524 51.89 10.91 -6.92
CA SER A 524 51.85 9.59 -7.57
C SER A 524 53.08 8.79 -7.11
N ARG A 525 52.85 7.65 -6.45
CA ARG A 525 53.85 6.57 -6.36
C ARG A 525 53.84 5.86 -7.71
N GLN A 526 55.00 5.82 -8.37
CA GLN A 526 55.20 5.03 -9.58
C GLN A 526 55.35 3.56 -9.17
N ASP A 527 54.41 2.71 -9.56
CA ASP A 527 54.68 1.29 -9.81
C ASP A 527 54.63 1.04 -11.33
N PRO A 528 55.54 0.23 -11.92
CA PRO A 528 55.73 0.20 -13.37
C PRO A 528 54.76 -0.73 -14.14
N GLU A 529 53.75 -1.30 -13.49
CA GLU A 529 52.84 -2.27 -14.10
C GLU A 529 51.38 -1.78 -14.09
N GLY A 530 51.12 -0.79 -14.96
CA GLY A 530 49.98 -0.78 -15.89
C GLY A 530 48.59 -1.25 -15.46
N GLU A 531 48.03 -0.74 -14.35
CA GLU A 531 46.60 -0.43 -14.22
C GLU A 531 46.49 0.92 -13.47
N GLU A 532 45.67 1.87 -13.95
CA GLU A 532 45.39 3.12 -13.22
C GLU A 532 44.59 2.79 -11.95
N GLU A 533 45.27 2.37 -10.88
CA GLU A 533 44.67 2.23 -9.55
C GLU A 533 44.28 3.63 -9.06
N LEU A 534 42.99 3.93 -9.11
CA LEU A 534 42.41 5.08 -8.42
C LEU A 534 42.72 4.97 -6.93
N GLU A 535 43.10 6.08 -6.29
CA GLU A 535 43.29 6.14 -4.84
C GLU A 535 42.05 5.55 -4.12
N PRO A 536 42.26 4.72 -3.07
CA PRO A 536 41.15 4.12 -2.32
C PRO A 536 40.23 5.21 -1.77
N ALA A 537 38.93 4.95 -1.80
CA ALA A 537 37.99 5.93 -1.25
C ALA A 537 38.14 5.99 0.27
N PHE A 538 37.88 7.15 0.86
CA PHE A 538 37.88 7.33 2.30
C PHE A 538 36.59 8.02 2.74
N GLN A 539 36.18 7.73 3.97
CA GLN A 539 35.02 8.34 4.58
C GLN A 539 35.32 9.78 4.96
N VAL A 540 34.34 10.68 4.88
CA VAL A 540 34.39 12.05 5.40
C VAL A 540 33.18 12.21 6.31
N GLU A 541 33.44 12.72 7.51
CA GLU A 541 32.44 12.93 8.54
C GLU A 541 32.13 14.42 8.67
N SER A 542 30.93 14.75 9.16
CA SER A 542 30.57 16.13 9.39
C SER A 542 31.47 16.77 10.45
N PRO A 543 31.92 18.04 10.27
CA PRO A 543 32.62 18.78 11.32
C PRO A 543 31.75 18.87 12.58
N GLN A 544 32.35 18.92 13.77
CA GLN A 544 31.63 18.93 15.06
C GLN A 544 30.55 20.05 15.17
N ASP A 545 30.71 21.14 14.42
CA ASP A 545 29.81 22.30 14.42
C ASP A 545 28.59 22.16 13.47
N HIS A 546 28.58 21.12 12.63
CA HIS A 546 27.47 20.82 11.72
C HIS A 546 27.14 19.33 11.82
N PRO A 547 25.97 18.93 12.36
CA PRO A 547 25.67 17.51 12.57
C PRO A 547 25.56 16.70 11.26
N ILE A 548 25.39 17.36 10.10
CA ILE A 548 25.18 16.72 8.80
C ILE A 548 25.91 17.48 7.68
N LEU A 549 26.56 16.75 6.75
CA LEU A 549 27.09 17.29 5.50
C LEU A 549 25.95 17.61 4.53
N LYS A 550 25.35 18.80 4.65
CA LYS A 550 24.12 19.16 3.91
C LYS A 550 24.34 19.36 2.41
N ASN A 551 25.48 19.91 2.02
CA ASN A 551 25.73 20.35 0.64
C ASN A 551 27.21 20.20 0.26
N VAL A 552 27.48 20.42 -1.03
CA VAL A 552 28.83 20.30 -1.63
C VAL A 552 29.88 21.17 -0.92
N ASP A 553 29.53 22.38 -0.46
CA ASP A 553 30.49 23.23 0.29
C ASP A 553 30.92 22.62 1.63
N HIS A 554 29.97 21.99 2.34
CA HIS A 554 30.30 21.28 3.58
C HIS A 554 31.24 20.11 3.29
N LEU A 555 31.01 19.37 2.20
CA LEU A 555 31.86 18.25 1.78
C LEU A 555 33.27 18.71 1.38
N LYS A 556 33.41 19.78 0.60
CA LYS A 556 34.73 20.35 0.24
C LYS A 556 35.55 20.72 1.48
N THR A 557 34.88 21.33 2.46
CA THR A 557 35.51 21.71 3.73
C THR A 557 35.98 20.48 4.51
N ALA A 558 35.12 19.47 4.60
CA ALA A 558 35.41 18.25 5.34
C ALA A 558 36.49 17.38 4.66
N ILE A 559 36.55 17.34 3.32
CA ILE A 559 37.65 16.72 2.55
C ILE A 559 39.00 17.36 2.92
N LYS A 560 39.06 18.70 2.92
CA LYS A 560 40.29 19.43 3.26
C LYS A 560 40.72 19.17 4.71
N GLN A 561 39.78 19.10 5.65
CA GLN A 561 40.08 18.79 7.04
C GLN A 561 40.62 17.36 7.23
N LYS A 562 40.10 16.39 6.46
CA LYS A 562 40.51 14.99 6.56
C LYS A 562 41.79 14.67 5.80
N ASN A 563 42.13 15.46 4.77
CA ASN A 563 43.39 15.33 4.03
C ASN A 563 44.24 16.63 4.03
N PRO A 564 44.65 17.13 5.22
CA PRO A 564 45.28 18.44 5.36
C PRO A 564 46.71 18.49 4.80
N VAL A 565 47.36 17.34 4.65
CA VAL A 565 48.73 17.24 4.13
C VAL A 565 48.74 17.36 2.60
N SER A 566 47.85 16.65 1.90
CA SER A 566 47.79 16.69 0.43
C SER A 566 47.11 17.97 -0.11
N LEU A 567 46.28 18.63 0.69
CA LEU A 567 45.51 19.82 0.30
C LEU A 567 45.97 21.12 1.02
N LYS A 568 47.17 21.13 1.58
CA LYS A 568 47.68 22.23 2.44
C LYS A 568 47.59 23.60 1.76
N ASP A 569 47.97 23.68 0.48
CA ASP A 569 48.03 24.93 -0.28
C ASP A 569 46.81 25.16 -1.19
N ILE A 570 45.72 24.41 -0.98
CA ILE A 570 44.52 24.42 -1.82
C ILE A 570 43.34 24.92 -1.00
N ASP A 571 42.72 26.04 -1.41
CA ASP A 571 41.46 26.50 -0.82
C ASP A 571 40.36 25.44 -1.02
N ALA A 572 39.47 25.21 -0.04
CA ALA A 572 38.34 24.29 -0.21
C ALA A 572 37.45 24.69 -1.40
N ARG A 573 37.37 25.99 -1.73
CA ARG A 573 36.67 26.49 -2.93
C ARG A 573 37.30 26.03 -4.23
N ASN A 574 38.58 25.66 -4.18
CA ASN A 574 39.39 25.18 -5.29
C ASN A 574 39.40 23.64 -5.40
N ILE A 575 38.41 22.98 -4.79
CA ILE A 575 38.14 21.55 -4.95
C ILE A 575 36.87 21.42 -5.78
N ASP A 576 36.94 20.67 -6.89
CA ASP A 576 35.77 20.28 -7.67
C ASP A 576 35.23 18.93 -7.19
N ILE A 577 33.91 18.81 -7.09
CA ILE A 577 33.22 17.59 -6.68
C ILE A 577 32.52 16.99 -7.90
N TYR A 578 32.60 15.67 -8.01
CA TYR A 578 32.00 14.87 -9.06
C TYR A 578 31.10 13.80 -8.44
N SER A 579 29.92 13.60 -9.02
CA SER A 579 29.06 12.44 -8.73
C SER A 579 29.23 11.39 -9.82
N GLN A 580 29.07 10.12 -9.45
CA GLN A 580 29.06 9.02 -10.41
C GLN A 580 27.62 8.75 -10.86
N GLU A 581 27.30 9.04 -12.13
CA GLU A 581 25.99 8.77 -12.73
C GLU A 581 26.19 7.88 -13.97
N ALA A 582 25.46 6.76 -14.05
CA ALA A 582 25.54 5.81 -15.16
C ALA A 582 26.97 5.33 -15.53
N GLY A 583 27.87 5.24 -14.54
CA GLY A 583 29.25 4.82 -14.74
C GLY A 583 30.21 5.92 -15.22
N ALA A 584 29.75 7.17 -15.36
CA ALA A 584 30.57 8.32 -15.70
C ALA A 584 30.64 9.34 -14.54
N TRP A 585 31.76 10.07 -14.44
CA TRP A 585 31.94 11.14 -13.46
C TRP A 585 31.43 12.47 -14.02
N GLU A 586 30.43 13.05 -13.37
CA GLU A 586 29.87 14.35 -13.73
C GLU A 586 30.16 15.41 -12.66
N ARG A 587 30.63 16.59 -13.08
CA ARG A 587 30.95 17.68 -12.14
C ARG A 587 29.67 18.27 -11.55
N VAL A 588 29.60 18.34 -10.23
CA VAL A 588 28.51 19.00 -9.51
C VAL A 588 28.72 20.52 -9.59
N LYS A 589 27.88 21.20 -10.39
CA LYS A 589 28.07 22.62 -10.74
C LYS A 589 27.66 23.60 -9.64
N ASN A 590 26.76 23.21 -8.74
CA ASN A 590 26.21 24.09 -7.70
C ASN A 590 26.68 23.65 -6.32
N ALA A 591 27.25 24.59 -5.58
CA ALA A 591 27.80 24.39 -4.25
C ALA A 591 26.72 24.13 -3.17
N SER A 592 25.49 24.59 -3.43
CA SER A 592 24.31 24.37 -2.58
C SER A 592 23.57 23.08 -2.88
N THR A 593 24.03 22.27 -3.86
CA THR A 593 23.39 21.00 -4.19
C THR A 593 23.42 20.06 -2.97
N SER A 594 22.25 19.51 -2.64
CA SER A 594 22.10 18.52 -1.57
C SER A 594 22.93 17.27 -1.86
N LEU A 595 23.61 16.77 -0.84
CA LEU A 595 24.41 15.54 -0.96
C LEU A 595 23.58 14.29 -0.68
N ARG A 596 23.80 13.25 -1.50
CA ARG A 596 23.51 11.85 -1.15
C ARG A 596 24.28 11.49 0.12
N GLN A 597 23.57 11.08 1.17
CA GLN A 597 24.14 10.62 2.43
C GLN A 597 24.31 9.10 2.42
N ASN A 598 25.20 8.56 3.27
CA ASN A 598 25.41 7.12 3.42
C ASN A 598 25.81 6.43 2.10
N THR A 599 26.59 7.14 1.28
CA THR A 599 27.29 6.57 0.11
C THR A 599 28.15 5.37 0.50
N SER A 600 28.53 4.52 -0.45
CA SER A 600 29.44 3.39 -0.22
C SER A 600 30.81 3.64 -0.87
N GLU A 601 31.80 2.80 -0.60
CA GLU A 601 33.11 2.87 -1.27
C GLU A 601 33.00 2.73 -2.81
N LEU A 602 32.02 1.95 -3.29
CA LEU A 602 31.75 1.73 -4.71
C LEU A 602 30.87 2.81 -5.36
N ASP A 603 30.10 3.56 -4.58
CA ASP A 603 29.23 4.67 -5.02
C ASP A 603 29.56 5.92 -4.18
N CYS A 604 30.76 6.45 -4.40
CA CYS A 604 31.33 7.59 -3.68
C CYS A 604 31.33 8.87 -4.53
N TYR A 605 31.68 10.01 -3.92
CA TYR A 605 31.98 11.23 -4.67
C TYR A 605 33.44 11.26 -5.11
N GLY A 606 33.69 11.78 -6.31
CA GLY A 606 35.04 12.09 -6.77
C GLY A 606 35.39 13.53 -6.40
N PHE A 607 36.64 13.81 -6.07
CA PHE A 607 37.13 15.18 -5.96
C PHE A 607 38.39 15.42 -6.78
N LEU A 608 38.52 16.63 -7.32
CA LEU A 608 39.69 17.11 -8.05
C LEU A 608 40.13 18.46 -7.49
N PRO A 609 41.32 18.55 -6.89
CA PRO A 609 41.89 19.84 -6.55
C PRO A 609 42.40 20.56 -7.82
N TRP A 610 42.35 21.89 -7.82
CA TRP A 610 43.03 22.71 -8.83
C TRP A 610 43.79 23.88 -8.19
N GLN A 611 44.88 24.31 -8.81
CA GLN A 611 45.54 25.58 -8.49
C GLN A 611 45.23 26.55 -9.62
N ARG A 612 44.83 27.79 -9.28
CA ARG A 612 44.89 28.88 -10.26
C ARG A 612 46.36 29.15 -10.54
N THR A 613 46.84 28.71 -11.69
CA THR A 613 48.08 29.22 -12.30
C THR A 613 47.98 30.70 -12.59
#